data_AF-A0A258GZ34-F1
#
_entry.id   AF-A0A258GZ34-F1
#
_cell.length_a   1.000
_cell.length_b   1.000
_cell.length_c   1.000
_cell.angle_alpha   90.00
_cell.angle_beta   90.00
_cell.angle_gamma   90.00
#
_symmetry.space_group_name_H-M   'P 1'
#
loop_
_entity.id
_entity.type
_entity.pdbx_description
1 polymer ?
#
loop_
_entity_poly.entity_id
_entity_poly.type
_entity_poly.pdbx_seq_one_letter_code
_entity_poly.pdbx_strand_id
1 'polypeptide(L)'
;IPLECEYFALRGVALLVETIDKVRDRLNPAVQLDGILATMYDARTLHSREVLERVVEVFGDKVLETVIGRTVKFPDASVAGAPITSFAPDHPAAAAYRQLARELIARGQVA
;
A
#
# COMPACT_ATOMS: atom_id res chain seq x y z
N ILE A 1 -1.04 -2.81 -5.11
CA ILE A 1 0.04 -3.67 -4.52
C ILE A 1 0.45 -3.08 -3.17
N PRO A 2 0.22 -3.76 -2.04
CA PRO A 2 0.80 -3.35 -0.76
C PRO A 2 2.30 -3.64 -0.74
N LEU A 3 3.09 -2.67 -0.29
CA LEU A 3 4.54 -2.72 -0.18
C LEU A 3 4.91 -2.36 1.26
N GLU A 4 5.61 -3.26 1.95
CA GLU A 4 6.16 -2.96 3.28
C GLU A 4 7.42 -2.09 3.13
N CYS A 5 7.57 -1.04 3.95
CA CYS A 5 8.71 -0.12 3.90
C CYS A 5 10.00 -0.72 4.51
N GLU A 6 10.42 -1.90 4.01
CA GLU A 6 11.60 -2.66 4.41
C GLU A 6 12.55 -2.92 3.23
N TYR A 7 13.83 -3.22 3.52
CA TYR A 7 14.93 -3.12 2.53
C TYR A 7 14.72 -4.02 1.30
N PHE A 8 14.17 -5.22 1.49
CA PHE A 8 13.96 -6.19 0.41
C PHE A 8 12.73 -5.91 -0.46
N ALA A 9 11.86 -5.00 -0.04
CA ALA A 9 10.54 -4.85 -0.62
C ALA A 9 10.59 -4.23 -2.03
N LEU A 10 11.58 -3.37 -2.30
CA LEU A 10 11.82 -2.76 -3.63
C LEU A 10 12.12 -3.80 -4.71
N ARG A 11 13.00 -4.77 -4.43
CA ARG A 11 13.33 -5.83 -5.38
C ARG A 11 12.13 -6.73 -5.66
N GLY A 12 11.34 -7.01 -4.63
CA GLY A 12 10.11 -7.79 -4.75
C GLY A 12 9.09 -7.13 -5.68
N VAL A 13 8.88 -5.82 -5.55
CA VAL A 13 7.90 -5.12 -6.39
C VAL A 13 8.35 -5.03 -7.85
N ALA A 14 9.64 -4.83 -8.13
CA ALA A 14 10.13 -4.85 -9.51
C ALA A 14 9.82 -6.18 -10.22
N LEU A 15 10.06 -7.32 -9.54
CA LEU A 15 9.75 -8.65 -10.08
C LEU A 15 8.23 -8.87 -10.25
N LEU A 16 7.42 -8.35 -9.32
CA LEU A 16 5.98 -8.44 -9.40
C LEU A 16 5.42 -7.65 -10.59
N VAL A 17 5.92 -6.44 -10.83
CA VAL A 17 5.55 -5.62 -11.99
C VAL A 17 5.90 -6.34 -13.30
N GLU A 18 7.11 -6.90 -13.41
CA GLU A 18 7.50 -7.70 -14.57
C GLU A 18 6.56 -8.90 -14.80
N THR A 19 6.09 -9.52 -13.72
CA THR A 19 5.14 -10.63 -13.79
C THR A 19 3.77 -10.16 -14.27
N ILE A 20 3.28 -9.02 -13.76
CA ILE A 20 2.03 -8.41 -14.20
C ILE A 20 2.09 -8.06 -15.69
N ASP A 21 3.22 -7.54 -16.18
CA ASP A 21 3.42 -7.23 -17.60
C ASP A 21 3.33 -8.49 -18.47
N LYS A 22 3.99 -9.59 -18.06
CA LYS A 22 3.88 -10.87 -18.77
C LYS A 22 2.44 -11.41 -18.81
N VAL A 23 1.69 -11.26 -17.72
CA VAL A 23 0.27 -11.64 -17.66
C VAL A 23 -0.56 -10.75 -18.58
N ARG A 24 -0.29 -9.45 -18.59
CA ARG A 24 -0.97 -8.48 -19.46
C ARG A 24 -0.79 -8.83 -20.93
N ASP A 25 0.44 -9.15 -21.33
CA ASP A 25 0.79 -9.43 -22.73
C ASP A 25 0.20 -10.75 -23.24
N ARG A 26 0.01 -11.76 -22.37
CA ARG A 26 -0.31 -13.13 -22.79
C ARG A 26 -1.70 -13.61 -22.40
N LEU A 27 -2.28 -13.09 -21.33
CA LEU A 27 -3.46 -13.69 -20.69
C LEU A 27 -4.59 -12.68 -20.46
N ASN A 28 -4.27 -11.49 -19.96
CA ASN A 28 -5.29 -10.49 -19.63
C ASN A 28 -4.83 -9.06 -19.97
N PRO A 29 -5.04 -8.59 -21.21
CA PRO A 29 -4.65 -7.24 -21.64
C PRO A 29 -5.29 -6.10 -20.84
N ALA A 30 -6.40 -6.37 -20.15
CA ALA A 30 -7.11 -5.38 -19.34
C ALA A 30 -6.48 -5.19 -17.94
N VAL A 31 -5.54 -6.03 -17.50
CA VAL A 31 -4.92 -5.86 -16.18
C VAL A 31 -4.05 -4.60 -16.17
N GLN A 32 -4.28 -3.76 -15.18
CA GLN A 32 -3.53 -2.53 -14.98
C GLN A 32 -3.03 -2.44 -13.54
N LEU A 33 -1.93 -1.73 -13.35
CA LEU A 33 -1.45 -1.38 -12.03
C LEU A 33 -2.17 -0.10 -11.57
N ASP A 34 -3.12 -0.28 -10.65
CA ASP A 34 -3.84 0.81 -9.98
C ASP A 34 -2.89 1.63 -9.11
N GLY A 35 -2.14 0.96 -8.23
CA GLY A 35 -1.12 1.66 -7.47
C GLY A 35 -0.35 0.80 -6.48
N ILE A 36 0.64 1.44 -5.86
CA ILE A 36 1.51 0.88 -4.83
C ILE A 36 1.19 1.58 -3.52
N LEU A 37 0.81 0.79 -2.53
CA LEU A 37 0.45 1.27 -1.19
C LEU A 37 1.64 1.02 -0.26
N ALA A 38 2.22 2.07 0.28
CA ALA A 38 3.22 1.93 1.34
C ALA A 38 2.56 1.50 2.66
N THR A 39 3.09 0.46 3.28
CA THR A 39 2.53 -0.18 4.48
C THR A 39 3.59 -0.42 5.54
N MET A 40 3.14 -0.61 6.78
CA MET A 40 3.98 -0.83 7.96
C MET A 40 5.03 0.27 8.18
N TYR A 41 4.74 1.47 7.69
CA TYR A 41 5.65 2.61 7.71
C TYR A 41 5.88 3.13 9.14
N ASP A 42 7.13 3.41 9.47
CA ASP A 42 7.53 4.08 10.70
C ASP A 42 8.43 5.27 10.40
N ALA A 43 7.87 6.48 10.46
CA ALA A 43 8.54 7.74 10.17
C ALA A 43 9.76 8.02 11.07
N ARG A 44 9.87 7.33 12.21
CA ARG A 44 10.99 7.48 13.16
C ARG A 44 12.24 6.75 12.68
N THR A 45 12.09 5.81 11.74
CA THR A 45 13.22 5.04 11.22
C THR A 45 13.70 5.66 9.90
N LEU A 46 15.02 5.86 9.80
CA LEU A 46 15.65 6.32 8.56
C LEU A 46 15.33 5.37 7.40
N HIS A 47 15.41 4.07 7.68
CA HIS A 47 15.20 3.02 6.69
C HIS A 47 13.80 3.07 6.04
N SER A 48 12.72 3.22 6.80
CA SER A 48 11.38 3.33 6.20
C SER A 48 11.22 4.57 5.34
N ARG A 49 11.89 5.67 5.69
CA ARG A 49 11.88 6.92 4.91
C ARG A 49 12.61 6.74 3.58
N GLU A 50 13.83 6.21 3.61
CA GLU A 50 14.64 5.94 2.42
C GLU A 50 13.94 4.98 1.45
N VAL A 51 13.29 3.93 1.98
CA VAL A 51 12.50 3.01 1.16
C VAL A 51 11.33 3.75 0.49
N LEU A 52 10.56 4.53 1.24
CA LEU A 52 9.43 5.28 0.66
C LEU A 52 9.89 6.26 -0.42
N GLU A 53 10.95 7.03 -0.14
CA GLU A 53 11.56 7.97 -1.11
C GLU A 53 11.96 7.24 -2.39
N ARG A 54 12.66 6.11 -2.27
CA ARG A 54 13.09 5.30 -3.41
C ARG A 54 11.93 4.70 -4.19
N VAL A 55 10.85 4.29 -3.52
CA VAL A 55 9.64 3.78 -4.17
C VAL A 55 8.99 4.89 -5.00
N VAL A 56 8.90 6.10 -4.45
CA VAL A 56 8.39 7.27 -5.17
C VAL A 56 9.28 7.63 -6.36
N GLU A 57 10.62 7.58 -6.22
CA GLU A 57 11.54 7.80 -7.34
C GLU A 57 11.34 6.80 -8.49
N VAL A 58 11.10 5.53 -8.17
CA VAL A 58 11.01 4.45 -9.18
C VAL A 58 9.63 4.39 -9.82
N PHE A 59 8.57 4.56 -9.03
CA PHE A 59 7.19 4.30 -9.47
C PHE A 59 6.33 5.56 -9.61
N GLY A 60 6.80 6.72 -9.17
CA GLY A 60 6.18 8.02 -9.42
C GLY A 60 4.70 8.07 -9.05
N ASP A 61 3.87 8.41 -10.04
CA ASP A 61 2.42 8.58 -9.93
C ASP A 61 1.66 7.28 -9.56
N LYS A 62 2.30 6.11 -9.74
CA LYS A 62 1.76 4.82 -9.30
C LYS A 62 1.79 4.64 -7.79
N VAL A 63 2.56 5.44 -7.05
CA VAL A 63 2.55 5.39 -5.59
C VAL A 63 1.33 6.14 -5.07
N LEU A 64 0.62 5.51 -4.13
CA LEU A 64 -0.49 6.16 -3.42
C LEU A 64 0.08 7.17 -2.41
N GLU A 65 -0.57 8.32 -2.29
CA GLU A 65 -0.24 9.34 -1.30
C GLU A 65 -0.53 8.83 0.12
N THR A 66 -1.56 8.00 0.26
CA THR A 66 -1.89 7.39 1.55
C THR A 66 -0.83 6.37 1.95
N VAL A 67 -0.32 6.50 3.17
CA VAL A 67 0.63 5.55 3.78
C VAL A 67 -0.02 4.88 4.99
N ILE A 68 0.09 3.56 5.08
CA ILE A 68 -0.38 2.79 6.24
C ILE A 68 0.76 2.64 7.24
N GLY A 69 0.67 3.37 8.35
CA GLY A 69 1.65 3.30 9.44
C GLY A 69 1.56 2.02 10.26
N ARG A 70 2.68 1.61 10.86
CA ARG A 70 2.75 0.48 11.80
C ARG A 70 1.96 0.80 13.08
N THR A 71 1.10 -0.11 13.52
CA THR A 71 0.38 0.03 14.81
C THR A 71 0.08 -1.33 15.44
N VAL A 72 0.05 -1.35 16.77
CA VAL A 72 -0.42 -2.50 17.57
C VAL A 72 -1.91 -2.78 17.40
N LYS A 73 -2.68 -1.81 16.88
CA LYS A 73 -4.13 -1.97 16.69
C LYS A 73 -4.52 -2.92 15.57
N PHE A 74 -3.63 -3.23 14.63
CA PHE A 74 -3.94 -4.23 13.60
C PHE A 74 -4.03 -5.64 14.17
N PRO A 75 -3.04 -6.16 14.94
CA PRO A 75 -3.20 -7.40 15.68
C PRO A 75 -4.44 -7.42 16.59
N ASP A 76 -4.67 -6.36 17.36
CA ASP A 76 -5.84 -6.27 18.26
C ASP A 76 -7.16 -6.44 17.49
N ALA A 77 -7.30 -5.72 16.36
CA ALA A 77 -8.48 -5.77 15.50
C ALA A 77 -8.70 -7.17 14.89
N SER A 78 -7.62 -7.82 14.44
CA SER A 78 -7.65 -9.19 13.92
C SER A 78 -8.12 -10.19 14.97
N VAL A 79 -7.60 -10.10 16.21
CA VAL A 79 -8.02 -10.96 17.33
C VAL A 79 -9.50 -10.75 17.67
N ALA A 80 -9.97 -9.50 17.61
CA ALA A 80 -11.37 -9.17 17.82
C ALA A 80 -12.30 -9.55 16.65
N GLY A 81 -11.76 -10.00 15.52
CA GLY A 81 -12.54 -10.36 14.33
C GLY A 81 -13.27 -9.16 13.70
N ALA A 82 -12.77 -7.94 13.91
CA ALA A 82 -13.42 -6.72 13.47
C ALA A 82 -12.46 -5.87 12.62
N PRO A 83 -12.92 -5.26 11.51
CA PRO A 83 -12.12 -4.31 10.75
C PRO A 83 -11.61 -3.16 11.60
N ILE A 84 -10.41 -2.64 11.32
CA ILE A 84 -9.85 -1.49 12.05
C ILE A 84 -10.80 -0.28 12.08
N THR A 85 -11.61 -0.10 11.03
CA THR A 85 -12.58 0.99 10.88
C THR A 85 -13.76 0.93 11.83
N SER A 86 -14.10 -0.25 12.36
CA SER A 86 -15.13 -0.45 13.39
C SER A 86 -14.55 -0.78 14.76
N PHE A 87 -13.41 -1.49 14.82
CA PHE A 87 -12.72 -1.84 16.05
C PHE A 87 -12.12 -0.62 16.77
N ALA A 88 -11.48 0.27 16.01
CA ALA A 88 -10.86 1.48 16.55
C ALA A 88 -11.13 2.67 15.60
N PRO A 89 -12.39 3.15 15.52
CA PRO A 89 -12.84 4.08 14.49
C PRO A 89 -12.14 5.45 14.52
N ASP A 90 -11.67 5.87 15.69
CA ASP A 90 -10.98 7.15 15.92
C ASP A 90 -9.46 7.03 15.87
N HIS A 91 -8.93 5.81 15.69
CA HIS A 91 -7.49 5.59 15.61
C HIS A 91 -6.93 6.05 14.25
N PRO A 92 -5.72 6.63 14.20
CA PRO A 92 -5.10 7.10 12.94
C PRO A 92 -5.07 6.05 11.82
N ALA A 93 -4.90 4.77 12.16
CA ALA A 93 -4.94 3.68 11.18
C ALA A 93 -6.32 3.52 10.50
N ALA A 94 -7.43 3.69 11.24
CA ALA A 94 -8.76 3.67 10.64
C ALA A 94 -8.95 4.86 9.69
N ALA A 95 -8.47 6.04 10.08
CA ALA A 95 -8.47 7.22 9.22
C ALA A 95 -7.66 7.00 7.94
N ALA A 96 -6.47 6.38 8.03
CA ALA A 96 -5.62 6.05 6.89
C ALA A 96 -6.34 5.11 5.90
N TYR A 97 -7.01 4.06 6.37
CA TYR A 97 -7.80 3.19 5.47
C TYR A 97 -8.98 3.92 4.81
N ARG A 98 -9.65 4.85 5.50
CA ARG A 98 -10.70 5.68 4.88
C ARG A 98 -10.13 6.65 3.84
N GLN A 99 -8.93 7.20 4.08
CA GLN A 99 -8.23 8.04 3.12
C GLN A 99 -7.82 7.24 1.89
N LEU A 100 -7.26 6.05 2.08
CA LEU A 100 -6.92 5.12 1.00
C LEU A 100 -8.14 4.84 0.13
N ALA A 101 -9.29 4.52 0.74
CA ALA A 101 -10.52 4.28 -0.01
C ALA A 101 -10.93 5.49 -0.85
N ARG A 102 -10.87 6.71 -0.28
CA ARG A 102 -11.15 7.95 -1.03
C ARG A 102 -10.18 8.17 -2.17
N GLU A 103 -8.90 7.91 -1.96
CA GLU A 103 -7.87 8.05 -2.97
C GLU A 103 -8.09 7.10 -4.16
N LEU A 104 -8.39 5.82 -3.88
CA LEU A 104 -8.71 4.85 -4.93
C LEU A 104 -9.94 5.26 -5.75
N ILE A 105 -11.00 5.74 -5.08
CA ILE A 105 -12.21 6.24 -5.75
C ILE A 105 -11.86 7.45 -6.63
N ALA A 106 -11.10 8.41 -6.11
CA ALA A 106 -10.70 9.60 -6.86
C ALA A 106 -9.84 9.29 -8.08
N ARG A 107 -9.01 8.24 -8.01
CA ARG A 107 -8.20 7.75 -9.14
C ARG A 107 -9.00 6.91 -10.16
N GLY A 108 -10.29 6.65 -9.91
CA GLY A 108 -11.12 5.81 -10.77
C GLY A 108 -10.76 4.32 -10.73
N GLN A 109 -10.12 3.88 -9.65
CA GLN A 109 -9.59 2.52 -9.47
C GLN A 109 -10.56 1.60 -8.72
N VAL A 110 -11.83 1.99 -8.65
CA VAL A 110 -12.89 1.23 -8.00
C VAL A 110 -13.94 0.92 -9.05
N ALA A 111 -14.16 -0.37 -9.24
CA ALA A 111 -15.15 -0.94 -10.17
C ALA A 111 -16.60 -0.70 -9.68
#